data_AF-A0A967SRW1-F1
#
_entry.id   AF-A0A967SRW1-F1
#
_cell.length_a   1.000
_cell.length_b   1.000
_cell.length_c   1.000
_cell.angle_alpha   90.00
_cell.angle_beta   90.00
_cell.angle_gamma   90.00
#
_symmetry.space_group_name_H-M   'P 1'
#
loop_
_entity.id
_entity.type
_entity.pdbx_description
1 polymer ?
#
loop_
_entity_poly.entity_id
_entity_poly.type
_entity_poly.pdbx_seq_one_letter_code
_entity_poly.pdbx_strand_id
1 'polypeptide(L)'
;MPLMSYSLDRGRPLEALSFIERLSPESATLTHILNALYWDGDLEAATDAAGRLTRAVEDARESADNQDMSNLCILEQWRVSHGQTRTLRGSIERLRAIDHPALDVCAAMLNALHATRDDSSDQAAAARELESLLLETGVPWGSIVDEANLILARVHEASGDAEAALAAVRRGGFYQWNRYGATYFREEGRLAALTGDTVGAIEAYRRYCALRSDPEPRLVPVVEGVRRELDRLLATDVAQASIAGAPGCGSGDAGAPRRAR
;
A
#
# COMPACT_ATOMS: atom_id res chain seq x y z
N MET A 1 -15.56 -6.83 -12.66
CA MET A 1 -14.37 -6.38 -11.90
C MET A 1 -13.03 -6.56 -12.62
N PRO A 2 -12.71 -7.69 -13.31
CA PRO A 2 -11.35 -7.93 -13.83
C PRO A 2 -10.79 -6.83 -14.74
N LEU A 3 -11.64 -6.24 -15.59
CA LEU A 3 -11.22 -5.22 -16.55
C LEU A 3 -10.88 -3.88 -15.90
N MET A 4 -11.57 -3.50 -14.81
CA MET A 4 -11.24 -2.29 -14.05
C MET A 4 -9.85 -2.42 -13.41
N SER A 5 -9.62 -3.52 -12.68
CA SER A 5 -8.33 -3.82 -12.04
C SER A 5 -7.20 -3.87 -13.07
N TYR A 6 -7.44 -4.52 -14.20
CA TYR A 6 -6.48 -4.58 -15.31
C TYR A 6 -6.11 -3.18 -15.85
N SER A 7 -7.09 -2.31 -16.09
CA SER A 7 -6.83 -0.93 -16.52
C SER A 7 -6.05 -0.15 -15.46
N LEU A 8 -6.40 -0.28 -14.17
CA LEU A 8 -5.67 0.38 -13.09
C LEU A 8 -4.23 -0.12 -12.98
N ASP A 9 -3.98 -1.42 -13.09
CA ASP A 9 -2.62 -1.98 -13.08
C ASP A 9 -1.78 -1.50 -14.25
N ARG A 10 -2.40 -1.33 -15.43
CA ARG A 10 -1.74 -0.73 -16.60
C ARG A 10 -1.39 0.74 -16.43
N GLY A 11 -1.96 1.41 -15.44
CA GLY A 11 -1.86 2.87 -15.31
C GLY A 11 -2.83 3.61 -16.20
N ARG A 12 -4.01 3.03 -16.43
CA ARG A 12 -5.10 3.61 -17.20
C ARG A 12 -6.33 3.93 -16.35
N PRO A 13 -6.22 4.86 -15.39
CA PRO A 13 -7.32 5.21 -14.50
C PRO A 13 -8.52 5.83 -15.21
N LEU A 14 -8.35 6.61 -16.28
CA LEU A 14 -9.48 7.14 -17.05
C LEU A 14 -10.20 6.03 -17.82
N GLU A 15 -9.47 5.04 -18.33
CA GLU A 15 -10.10 3.85 -18.92
C GLU A 15 -10.90 3.07 -17.87
N ALA A 16 -10.34 2.91 -16.66
CA ALA A 16 -10.97 2.21 -15.55
C ALA A 16 -12.33 2.84 -15.17
N LEU A 17 -12.49 4.17 -15.28
CA LEU A 17 -13.75 4.87 -15.00
C LEU A 17 -14.93 4.26 -15.75
N SER A 18 -14.77 3.96 -17.05
CA SER A 18 -15.85 3.36 -17.87
C SER A 18 -16.34 2.01 -17.34
N PHE A 19 -15.49 1.27 -16.62
CA PHE A 19 -15.86 0.02 -15.97
C PHE A 19 -16.54 0.26 -14.62
N ILE A 20 -16.11 1.28 -13.88
CA ILE A 20 -16.68 1.67 -12.58
C ILE A 20 -18.10 2.18 -12.74
N GLU A 21 -18.39 2.95 -13.80
CA GLU A 21 -19.72 3.49 -14.08
C GLU A 21 -20.78 2.43 -14.43
N ARG A 22 -20.38 1.16 -14.59
CA ARG A 22 -21.30 0.03 -14.77
C ARG A 22 -21.68 -0.68 -13.48
N LEU A 23 -21.06 -0.30 -12.36
CA LEU A 23 -21.44 -0.77 -11.03
C LEU A 23 -22.74 -0.09 -10.59
N SER A 24 -23.30 -0.52 -9.45
CA SER A 24 -24.35 0.26 -8.80
C SER A 24 -23.81 1.64 -8.41
N PRO A 25 -24.65 2.70 -8.36
CA PRO A 25 -24.19 4.05 -7.99
C PRO A 25 -23.43 4.11 -6.65
N GLU A 26 -23.87 3.29 -5.69
CA GLU A 26 -23.22 3.14 -4.39
C GLU A 26 -21.82 2.50 -4.53
N SER A 27 -21.74 1.34 -5.17
CA SER A 27 -20.46 0.65 -5.38
C SER A 27 -19.48 1.49 -6.21
N ALA A 28 -19.96 2.22 -7.22
CA ALA A 28 -19.16 3.14 -8.01
C ALA A 28 -18.57 4.27 -7.15
N THR A 29 -19.39 4.86 -6.27
CA THR A 29 -18.95 5.93 -5.36
C THR A 29 -17.82 5.47 -4.44
N LEU A 30 -17.97 4.31 -3.79
CA LEU A 30 -16.92 3.76 -2.93
C LEU A 30 -15.64 3.41 -3.71
N THR A 31 -15.83 2.82 -4.90
CA THR A 31 -14.72 2.38 -5.76
C THR A 31 -13.88 3.56 -6.25
N HIS A 32 -14.49 4.69 -6.62
CA HIS A 32 -13.75 5.90 -7.02
C HIS A 32 -12.83 6.39 -5.91
N ILE A 33 -13.35 6.51 -4.68
CA ILE A 33 -12.58 6.99 -3.52
C ILE A 33 -11.42 6.05 -3.21
N LEU A 34 -11.70 4.75 -3.05
CA LEU A 34 -10.67 3.77 -2.68
C LEU A 34 -9.59 3.65 -3.75
N ASN A 35 -9.94 3.66 -5.04
CA ASN A 35 -8.96 3.61 -6.11
C ASN A 35 -8.07 4.87 -6.14
N ALA A 36 -8.62 6.06 -5.86
CA ALA A 36 -7.80 7.26 -5.77
C ALA A 36 -6.84 7.24 -4.56
N LEU A 37 -7.28 6.69 -3.42
CA LEU A 37 -6.45 6.58 -2.21
C LEU A 37 -5.33 5.53 -2.33
N TYR A 38 -5.58 4.43 -3.06
CA TYR A 38 -4.75 3.23 -2.99
C TYR A 38 -4.28 2.67 -4.34
N TRP A 39 -4.82 3.10 -5.49
CA TRP A 39 -4.47 2.53 -6.81
C TRP A 39 -4.12 3.53 -7.91
N ASP A 40 -3.81 4.79 -7.55
CA ASP A 40 -3.61 5.87 -8.52
C ASP A 40 -4.85 6.09 -9.43
N GLY A 41 -6.06 5.90 -8.86
CA GLY A 41 -7.35 6.13 -9.51
C GLY A 41 -7.64 7.60 -9.82
N ASP A 42 -8.71 7.88 -10.54
CA ASP A 42 -9.02 9.24 -10.97
C ASP A 42 -9.41 10.16 -9.79
N LEU A 43 -8.73 11.28 -9.64
CA LEU A 43 -8.89 12.17 -8.49
C LEU A 43 -10.14 13.04 -8.60
N GLU A 44 -10.52 13.43 -9.82
CA GLU A 44 -11.70 14.25 -10.06
C GLU A 44 -12.97 13.42 -9.76
N ALA A 45 -13.06 12.21 -10.31
CA ALA A 45 -14.15 11.28 -10.01
C ALA A 45 -14.23 10.93 -8.52
N ALA A 46 -13.09 10.76 -7.84
CA ALA A 46 -13.05 10.51 -6.40
C ALA A 46 -13.51 11.72 -5.57
N THR A 47 -13.18 12.94 -6.00
CA THR A 47 -13.63 14.18 -5.34
C THR A 47 -15.15 14.31 -5.42
N ASP A 48 -15.71 14.08 -6.61
CA ASP A 48 -17.16 14.07 -6.81
C ASP A 48 -17.85 12.97 -5.99
N ALA A 49 -17.25 11.78 -5.95
CA ALA A 49 -17.73 10.66 -5.15
C ALA A 49 -17.70 10.99 -3.65
N ALA A 50 -16.65 11.61 -3.13
CA ALA A 50 -16.56 12.04 -1.74
C ALA A 50 -17.64 13.08 -1.39
N GLY A 51 -17.98 13.96 -2.32
CA GLY A 51 -19.10 14.90 -2.17
C GLY A 51 -20.47 14.21 -2.09
N ARG A 52 -20.68 13.14 -2.87
CA ARG A 52 -21.89 12.31 -2.77
C ARG A 52 -21.94 11.53 -1.45
N LEU A 53 -20.82 10.92 -1.07
CA LEU A 53 -20.72 10.11 0.15
C LEU A 53 -20.88 10.96 1.41
N THR A 54 -20.41 12.21 1.39
CA THR A 54 -20.66 13.17 2.49
C THR A 54 -22.15 13.35 2.76
N ARG A 55 -22.96 13.57 1.72
CA ARG A 55 -24.41 13.73 1.86
C ARG A 55 -25.07 12.45 2.39
N ALA A 56 -24.71 11.30 1.85
CA ALA A 56 -25.24 10.02 2.32
C ALA A 56 -24.95 9.76 3.81
N VAL A 57 -23.73 10.04 4.27
CA VAL A 57 -23.34 9.90 5.68
C VAL A 57 -24.02 10.92 6.59
N GLU A 58 -24.29 12.13 6.09
CA GLU A 58 -25.04 13.15 6.82
C GLU A 58 -26.52 12.77 7.00
N ASP A 59 -27.14 12.24 5.95
CA ASP A 59 -28.52 11.75 5.98
C ASP A 59 -28.65 10.51 6.90
N ALA A 60 -27.63 9.66 6.95
CA ALA A 60 -27.55 8.48 7.81
C ALA A 60 -26.86 8.74 9.18
N ARG A 61 -26.85 9.98 9.67
CA ARG A 61 -26.11 10.35 10.89
C ARG A 61 -26.51 9.56 12.13
N GLU A 62 -27.77 9.20 12.25
CA GLU A 62 -28.29 8.43 13.40
C GLU A 62 -28.36 6.92 13.12
N SER A 63 -27.95 6.50 11.91
CA SER A 63 -27.93 5.09 11.54
C SER A 63 -26.84 4.33 12.28
N ALA A 64 -27.17 3.08 12.62
CA ALA A 64 -26.25 2.07 13.13
C ALA A 64 -26.11 0.90 12.13
N ASP A 65 -26.57 1.08 10.88
CA ASP A 65 -26.43 0.07 9.84
C ASP A 65 -24.96 -0.09 9.41
N ASN A 66 -24.53 -1.34 9.20
CA ASN A 66 -23.15 -1.66 8.84
C ASN A 66 -22.72 -1.03 7.51
N GLN A 67 -23.65 -0.86 6.56
CA GLN A 67 -23.37 -0.22 5.28
C GLN A 67 -23.11 1.27 5.47
N ASP A 68 -23.91 1.94 6.31
CA ASP A 68 -23.72 3.35 6.64
C ASP A 68 -22.41 3.59 7.41
N MET A 69 -22.03 2.65 8.28
CA MET A 69 -20.72 2.68 8.96
C MET A 69 -19.55 2.45 7.99
N SER A 70 -19.74 1.58 6.99
CA SER A 70 -18.74 1.39 5.92
C SER A 70 -18.58 2.64 5.06
N ASN A 71 -19.68 3.32 4.75
CA ASN A 71 -19.68 4.62 4.07
C ASN A 71 -18.95 5.69 4.90
N LEU A 72 -19.23 5.76 6.20
CA LEU A 72 -18.54 6.66 7.14
C LEU A 72 -17.03 6.36 7.16
N CYS A 73 -16.66 5.09 7.27
CA CYS A 73 -15.28 4.63 7.25
C CYS A 73 -14.51 5.15 6.02
N ILE A 74 -15.02 4.89 4.82
CA ILE A 74 -14.37 5.29 3.56
C ILE A 74 -14.31 6.82 3.43
N LEU A 75 -15.37 7.52 3.83
CA LEU A 75 -15.38 8.98 3.83
C LEU A 75 -14.33 9.59 4.76
N GLU A 76 -14.15 9.03 5.97
CA GLU A 76 -13.15 9.53 6.90
C GLU A 76 -11.72 9.22 6.43
N GLN A 77 -11.48 8.10 5.74
CA GLN A 77 -10.18 7.85 5.09
C GLN A 77 -9.86 8.95 4.06
N TRP A 78 -10.85 9.32 3.23
CA TRP A 78 -10.71 10.42 2.29
C TRP A 78 -10.44 11.75 3.00
N ARG A 79 -11.21 12.09 4.03
CA ARG A 79 -11.04 13.33 4.80
C ARG A 79 -9.66 13.42 5.44
N VAL A 80 -9.22 12.37 6.14
CA VAL A 80 -7.90 12.35 6.81
C VAL A 80 -6.76 12.47 5.80
N SER A 81 -6.83 11.77 4.66
CA SER A 81 -5.81 11.91 3.60
C SER A 81 -5.69 13.34 3.05
N HIS A 82 -6.77 14.12 3.12
CA HIS A 82 -6.83 15.54 2.73
C HIS A 82 -6.68 16.52 3.91
N GLY A 83 -6.25 16.03 5.09
CA GLY A 83 -6.00 16.87 6.27
C GLY A 83 -7.28 17.36 6.98
N GLN A 84 -8.43 16.78 6.67
CA GLN A 84 -9.71 17.11 7.30
C GLN A 84 -9.96 16.15 8.47
N THR A 85 -9.64 16.57 9.69
CA THR A 85 -9.71 15.69 10.89
C THR A 85 -10.80 16.07 11.88
N ARG A 86 -11.62 17.10 11.58
CA ARG A 86 -12.62 17.67 12.50
C ARG A 86 -13.62 16.63 13.01
N THR A 87 -14.04 15.70 12.16
CA THR A 87 -15.06 14.67 12.45
C THR A 87 -14.46 13.34 12.89
N LEU A 88 -13.13 13.21 12.86
CA LEU A 88 -12.45 11.93 12.98
C LEU A 88 -12.75 11.22 14.30
N ARG A 89 -12.52 11.90 15.43
CA ARG A 89 -12.69 11.29 16.77
C ARG A 89 -14.09 10.74 16.99
N GLY A 90 -15.12 11.54 16.70
CA GLY A 90 -16.51 11.12 16.85
C GLY A 90 -16.89 10.00 15.87
N SER A 91 -16.27 9.96 14.69
CA SER A 91 -16.51 8.86 13.73
C SER A 91 -15.89 7.55 14.20
N ILE A 92 -14.68 7.59 14.78
CA ILE A 92 -14.01 6.42 15.37
C ILE A 92 -14.81 5.87 16.55
N GLU A 93 -15.33 6.74 17.41
CA GLU A 93 -16.21 6.33 18.52
C GLU A 93 -17.49 5.64 18.01
N ARG A 94 -18.10 6.17 16.93
CA ARG A 94 -19.28 5.56 16.31
C ARG A 94 -18.98 4.18 15.70
N LEU A 95 -17.85 4.05 14.99
CA LEU A 95 -17.45 2.78 14.38
C LEU A 95 -17.23 1.69 15.44
N ARG A 96 -16.53 2.01 16.53
CA ARG A 96 -16.25 1.08 17.65
C ARG A 96 -17.48 0.73 18.50
N ALA A 97 -18.56 1.52 18.40
CA ALA A 97 -19.79 1.22 19.11
C ALA A 97 -20.57 0.06 18.48
N ILE A 98 -20.23 -0.33 17.25
CA ILE A 98 -20.83 -1.45 16.54
C ILE A 98 -19.91 -2.67 16.66
N ASP A 99 -20.42 -3.76 17.23
CA ASP A 99 -19.71 -5.03 17.37
C ASP A 99 -19.55 -5.72 16.00
N HIS A 100 -18.57 -5.26 15.22
CA HIS A 100 -18.28 -5.77 13.89
C HIS A 100 -16.78 -5.65 13.58
N PRO A 101 -16.04 -6.77 13.43
CA PRO A 101 -14.58 -6.75 13.29
C PRO A 101 -14.02 -5.86 12.18
N ALA A 102 -14.71 -5.77 11.03
CA ALA A 102 -14.27 -4.87 9.96
C ALA A 102 -14.38 -3.37 10.32
N LEU A 103 -15.33 -2.99 11.18
CA LEU A 103 -15.48 -1.61 11.63
C LEU A 103 -14.41 -1.27 12.69
N ASP A 104 -14.01 -2.22 13.52
CA ASP A 104 -12.87 -2.07 14.42
C ASP A 104 -11.56 -1.88 13.66
N VAL A 105 -11.33 -2.70 12.62
CA VAL A 105 -10.18 -2.52 11.71
C VAL A 105 -10.22 -1.14 11.07
N CYS A 106 -11.39 -0.68 10.60
CA CYS A 106 -11.49 0.66 10.04
C CYS A 106 -11.18 1.76 11.07
N ALA A 107 -11.72 1.65 12.28
CA ALA A 107 -11.45 2.61 13.34
C ALA A 107 -9.94 2.70 13.65
N ALA A 108 -9.24 1.56 13.68
CA ALA A 108 -7.79 1.50 13.85
C ALA A 108 -7.04 2.07 12.63
N MET A 109 -7.48 1.80 11.40
CA MET A 109 -6.93 2.40 10.18
C MET A 109 -7.01 3.93 10.21
N LEU A 110 -8.14 4.48 10.66
CA LEU A 110 -8.35 5.93 10.78
C LEU A 110 -7.44 6.57 11.83
N ASN A 111 -7.27 5.94 12.99
CA ASN A 111 -6.29 6.37 14.00
C ASN A 111 -4.86 6.34 13.45
N ALA A 112 -4.49 5.26 12.76
CA ALA A 112 -3.16 5.08 12.18
C ALA A 112 -2.87 6.13 11.09
N LEU A 113 -3.81 6.36 10.16
CA LEU A 113 -3.73 7.43 9.16
C LEU A 113 -3.54 8.81 9.81
N HIS A 114 -4.27 9.11 10.89
CA HIS A 114 -4.10 10.38 11.59
C HIS A 114 -2.73 10.51 12.24
N ALA A 115 -2.25 9.47 12.92
CA ALA A 115 -0.95 9.49 13.60
C ALA A 115 0.23 9.74 12.64
N THR A 116 0.14 9.27 11.38
CA THR A 116 1.19 9.55 10.37
C THR A 116 1.29 11.01 9.97
N ARG A 117 0.21 11.78 10.06
CA ARG A 117 0.19 13.17 9.59
C ARG A 117 0.76 14.15 10.60
N ASP A 118 0.55 13.87 11.87
CA ASP A 118 0.83 14.83 12.94
C ASP A 118 2.25 14.67 13.52
N ASP A 119 3.09 13.80 12.93
CA ASP A 119 4.37 13.35 13.50
C ASP A 119 4.23 13.01 15.00
N SER A 120 3.11 12.35 15.32
CA SER A 120 2.68 12.15 16.70
C SER A 120 3.51 11.05 17.37
N SER A 121 3.79 11.21 18.66
CA SER A 121 4.33 10.15 19.52
C SER A 121 3.45 8.89 19.54
N ASP A 122 2.21 8.96 19.06
CA ASP A 122 1.24 7.88 19.06
C ASP A 122 1.37 6.91 17.88
N GLN A 123 2.24 7.18 16.89
CA GLN A 123 2.41 6.34 15.69
C GLN A 123 2.65 4.86 16.03
N ALA A 124 3.57 4.58 16.96
CA ALA A 124 3.88 3.21 17.37
C ALA A 124 2.70 2.52 18.09
N ALA A 125 1.89 3.28 18.84
CA ALA A 125 0.70 2.74 19.49
C ALA A 125 -0.40 2.41 18.46
N ALA A 126 -0.64 3.32 17.52
CA ALA A 126 -1.62 3.14 16.45
C ALA A 126 -1.24 1.98 15.51
N ALA A 127 0.06 1.83 15.18
CA ALA A 127 0.55 0.70 14.38
C ALA A 127 0.31 -0.63 15.09
N ARG A 128 0.63 -0.74 16.39
CA ARG A 128 0.41 -1.96 17.17
C ARG A 128 -1.06 -2.33 17.29
N GLU A 129 -1.95 -1.35 17.49
CA GLU A 129 -3.39 -1.59 17.54
C GLU A 129 -3.89 -2.17 16.21
N LEU A 130 -3.53 -1.52 15.09
CA LEU A 130 -3.94 -1.97 13.77
C LEU A 130 -3.36 -3.36 13.44
N GLU A 131 -2.09 -3.60 13.74
CA GLU A 131 -1.44 -4.90 13.50
C GLU A 131 -2.05 -6.02 14.34
N SER A 132 -2.33 -5.78 15.63
CA SER A 132 -3.03 -6.74 16.50
C SER A 132 -4.37 -7.12 15.90
N LEU A 133 -5.18 -6.15 15.47
CA LEU A 133 -6.45 -6.43 14.81
C LEU A 133 -6.28 -7.22 13.52
N LEU A 134 -5.30 -6.89 12.67
CA LEU A 134 -5.06 -7.64 11.43
C LEU A 134 -4.62 -9.09 11.67
N LEU A 135 -3.94 -9.37 12.78
CA LEU A 135 -3.52 -10.72 13.16
C LEU A 135 -4.63 -11.50 13.89
N GLU A 136 -5.42 -10.82 14.73
CA GLU A 136 -6.46 -11.42 15.57
C GLU A 136 -7.77 -11.64 14.85
N THR A 137 -8.18 -10.69 14.00
CA THR A 137 -9.57 -10.64 13.53
C THR A 137 -9.96 -11.83 12.65
N GLY A 138 -9.01 -12.67 12.20
CA GLY A 138 -9.31 -13.83 11.37
C GLY A 138 -10.13 -13.48 10.12
N VAL A 139 -10.24 -12.17 9.79
CA VAL A 139 -11.12 -11.61 8.75
C VAL A 139 -10.65 -12.26 7.47
N PRO A 140 -11.41 -13.24 6.98
CA PRO A 140 -10.95 -14.05 5.89
C PRO A 140 -11.20 -13.21 4.65
N TRP A 141 -10.17 -12.48 4.24
CA TRP A 141 -10.01 -11.98 2.88
C TRP A 141 -10.95 -10.82 2.51
N GLY A 142 -10.40 -9.73 1.96
CA GLY A 142 -11.21 -8.61 1.48
C GLY A 142 -10.44 -7.31 1.34
N SER A 143 -11.04 -6.33 0.66
CA SER A 143 -10.37 -5.06 0.33
C SER A 143 -9.91 -4.25 1.53
N ILE A 144 -10.60 -4.38 2.67
CA ILE A 144 -10.21 -3.66 3.89
C ILE A 144 -8.84 -4.12 4.42
N VAL A 145 -8.48 -5.40 4.26
CA VAL A 145 -7.17 -5.91 4.67
C VAL A 145 -6.06 -5.41 3.74
N ASP A 146 -6.35 -5.31 2.44
CA ASP A 146 -5.42 -4.73 1.46
C ASP A 146 -5.18 -3.24 1.76
N GLU A 147 -6.22 -2.49 2.14
CA GLU A 147 -6.11 -1.08 2.51
C GLU A 147 -5.34 -0.92 3.84
N ALA A 148 -5.68 -1.75 4.83
CA ALA A 148 -5.09 -1.71 6.16
C ALA A 148 -3.59 -2.01 6.15
N ASN A 149 -3.12 -2.99 5.36
CA ASN A 149 -1.69 -3.28 5.26
C ASN A 149 -0.90 -2.13 4.60
N LEU A 150 -1.47 -1.43 3.59
CA LEU A 150 -0.84 -0.24 3.02
C LEU A 150 -0.77 0.91 4.04
N ILE A 151 -1.81 1.10 4.85
CA ILE A 151 -1.81 2.09 5.93
C ILE A 151 -0.79 1.72 7.00
N LEU A 152 -0.77 0.46 7.44
CA LEU A 152 0.16 -0.03 8.44
C LEU A 152 1.62 0.16 7.99
N ALA A 153 1.91 -0.13 6.72
CA ALA A 153 3.21 0.16 6.14
C ALA A 153 3.60 1.64 6.22
N ARG A 154 2.67 2.55 5.87
CA ARG A 154 2.90 4.01 5.97
C ARG A 154 3.15 4.45 7.41
N VAL A 155 2.48 3.84 8.39
CA VAL A 155 2.67 4.19 9.80
C VAL A 155 4.01 3.74 10.33
N HIS A 156 4.40 2.50 10.02
CA HIS A 156 5.72 2.00 10.38
C HIS A 156 6.82 2.86 9.74
N GLU A 157 6.69 3.18 8.46
CA GLU A 157 7.65 4.04 7.78
C GLU A 157 7.74 5.44 8.40
N ALA A 158 6.60 6.09 8.67
CA ALA A 158 6.57 7.40 9.33
C ALA A 158 7.25 7.38 10.70
N SER A 159 7.15 6.25 11.42
CA SER A 159 7.84 6.03 12.70
C SER A 159 9.32 5.65 12.59
N GLY A 160 9.85 5.53 11.37
CA GLY A 160 11.24 5.13 11.11
C GLY A 160 11.49 3.62 11.09
N ASP A 161 10.45 2.78 11.19
CA ASP A 161 10.54 1.32 11.17
C ASP A 161 10.34 0.77 9.74
N ALA A 162 11.36 0.92 8.90
CA ALA A 162 11.31 0.48 7.51
C ALA A 162 11.17 -1.04 7.35
N GLU A 163 11.68 -1.84 8.30
CA GLU A 163 11.56 -3.30 8.27
C GLU A 163 10.13 -3.76 8.53
N ALA A 164 9.47 -3.21 9.56
CA ALA A 164 8.06 -3.49 9.81
C ALA A 164 7.16 -2.98 8.68
N ALA A 165 7.51 -1.83 8.07
CA ALA A 165 6.81 -1.33 6.90
C ALA A 165 6.88 -2.33 5.73
N LEU A 166 8.08 -2.85 5.42
CA LEU A 166 8.28 -3.85 4.38
C LEU A 166 7.50 -5.15 4.68
N ALA A 167 7.52 -5.60 5.94
CA ALA A 167 6.77 -6.76 6.37
C ALA A 167 5.26 -6.59 6.15
N ALA A 168 4.70 -5.42 6.48
CA ALA A 168 3.29 -5.12 6.26
C ALA A 168 2.89 -5.16 4.78
N VAL A 169 3.69 -4.56 3.88
CA VAL A 169 3.42 -4.62 2.43
C VAL A 169 3.49 -6.06 1.90
N ARG A 170 4.45 -6.85 2.38
CA ARG A 170 4.61 -8.27 1.96
C ARG A 170 3.47 -9.17 2.44
N ARG A 171 2.85 -8.87 3.59
CA ARG A 171 1.63 -9.57 4.04
C ARG A 171 0.47 -9.35 3.08
N GLY A 172 0.29 -8.11 2.62
CA GLY A 172 -0.73 -7.80 1.61
C GLY A 172 -0.44 -8.47 0.28
N GLY A 173 0.82 -8.63 -0.14
CA GLY A 173 1.27 -9.20 -1.42
C GLY A 173 1.03 -10.70 -1.68
N PHE A 174 0.57 -11.48 -0.71
CA PHE A 174 0.59 -12.95 -0.79
C PHE A 174 -0.44 -13.56 -1.75
N TYR A 175 -1.47 -12.82 -2.16
CA TYR A 175 -2.54 -13.30 -3.03
C TYR A 175 -2.44 -12.65 -4.41
N GLN A 176 -2.26 -13.45 -5.46
CA GLN A 176 -2.06 -12.99 -6.85
C GLN A 176 -3.25 -12.19 -7.45
N TRP A 177 -4.28 -11.93 -6.64
CA TRP A 177 -5.54 -11.28 -6.97
C TRP A 177 -5.76 -10.01 -6.14
N ASN A 178 -4.70 -9.48 -5.52
CA ASN A 178 -4.77 -8.29 -4.68
C ASN A 178 -5.31 -7.10 -5.47
N ARG A 179 -6.30 -6.41 -4.87
CA ARG A 179 -6.54 -5.03 -5.27
C ARG A 179 -5.25 -4.24 -5.00
N TYR A 180 -5.00 -3.22 -5.81
CA TYR A 180 -3.84 -2.33 -5.63
C TYR A 180 -2.50 -3.00 -5.94
N GLY A 181 -2.46 -4.05 -6.79
CA GLY A 181 -1.25 -4.82 -7.10
C GLY A 181 -0.06 -3.96 -7.54
N ALA A 182 -0.28 -3.01 -8.46
CA ALA A 182 0.76 -2.05 -8.84
C ALA A 182 1.26 -1.20 -7.65
N THR A 183 0.38 -0.76 -6.75
CA THR A 183 0.79 0.00 -5.56
C THR A 183 1.63 -0.85 -4.62
N TYR A 184 1.19 -2.09 -4.34
CA TYR A 184 1.93 -3.03 -3.50
C TYR A 184 3.35 -3.27 -4.01
N PHE A 185 3.53 -3.58 -5.29
CA PHE A 185 4.87 -3.80 -5.84
C PHE A 185 5.74 -2.56 -5.88
N ARG A 186 5.15 -1.36 -6.03
CA ARG A 186 5.89 -0.10 -5.92
C ARG A 186 6.40 0.10 -4.50
N GLU A 187 5.54 -0.04 -3.50
CA GLU A 187 5.91 0.16 -2.09
C GLU A 187 6.88 -0.93 -1.60
N GLU A 188 6.67 -2.19 -1.99
CA GLU A 188 7.59 -3.28 -1.64
C GLU A 188 8.97 -3.02 -2.21
N GLY A 189 9.07 -2.64 -3.50
CA GLY A 189 10.35 -2.35 -4.12
C GLY A 189 11.11 -1.21 -3.44
N ARG A 190 10.37 -0.16 -3.04
CA ARG A 190 10.92 1.01 -2.36
C ARG A 190 11.40 0.70 -0.95
N LEU A 191 10.59 0.01 -0.16
CA LEU A 191 10.92 -0.35 1.21
C LEU A 191 12.04 -1.40 1.24
N ALA A 192 12.03 -2.38 0.33
CA ALA A 192 13.12 -3.36 0.20
C ALA A 192 14.45 -2.69 -0.16
N ALA A 193 14.43 -1.72 -1.08
CA ALA A 193 15.64 -0.95 -1.41
C ALA A 193 16.15 -0.15 -0.19
N LEU A 194 15.24 0.45 0.59
CA LEU A 194 15.56 1.21 1.79
C LEU A 194 16.18 0.33 2.89
N THR A 195 15.72 -0.91 3.05
CA THR A 195 16.23 -1.87 4.04
C THR A 195 17.42 -2.70 3.52
N GLY A 196 17.93 -2.43 2.32
CA GLY A 196 19.06 -3.13 1.72
C GLY A 196 18.74 -4.49 1.09
N ASP A 197 17.47 -4.90 1.04
CA ASP A 197 17.01 -6.10 0.34
C ASP A 197 16.96 -5.84 -1.18
N THR A 198 18.14 -5.85 -1.79
CA THR A 198 18.34 -5.52 -3.21
C THR A 198 17.64 -6.52 -4.13
N VAL A 199 17.66 -7.81 -3.79
CA VAL A 199 17.01 -8.86 -4.59
C VAL A 199 15.49 -8.68 -4.56
N GLY A 200 14.90 -8.52 -3.37
CA GLY A 200 13.48 -8.26 -3.22
C GLY A 200 13.04 -6.98 -3.93
N ALA A 201 13.85 -5.92 -3.84
CA ALA A 201 13.57 -4.65 -4.51
C ALA A 201 13.50 -4.79 -6.05
N ILE A 202 14.49 -5.48 -6.65
CA ILE A 202 14.54 -5.73 -8.08
C ILE A 202 13.33 -6.55 -8.54
N GLU A 203 12.96 -7.60 -7.81
CA GLU A 203 11.82 -8.44 -8.15
C GLU A 203 10.50 -7.67 -8.11
N ALA A 204 10.26 -6.89 -7.05
CA ALA A 204 9.06 -6.09 -6.90
C ALA A 204 8.95 -5.01 -7.99
N TYR A 205 10.03 -4.26 -8.26
CA TYR A 205 10.02 -3.25 -9.32
C TYR A 205 9.85 -3.82 -10.72
N ARG A 206 10.39 -5.02 -11.01
CA ARG A 206 10.10 -5.71 -12.28
C ARG A 206 8.62 -6.02 -12.42
N ARG A 207 7.96 -6.51 -11.38
CA ARG A 207 6.51 -6.78 -11.38
C ARG A 207 5.71 -5.50 -11.55
N TYR A 208 6.06 -4.43 -10.84
CA TYR A 208 5.46 -3.11 -11.02
C TYR A 208 5.54 -2.63 -12.48
N CYS A 209 6.74 -2.65 -13.08
CA CYS A 209 6.96 -2.22 -14.45
C CYS A 209 6.20 -3.07 -15.47
N ALA A 210 6.05 -4.37 -15.20
CA ALA A 210 5.26 -5.28 -16.03
C ALA A 210 3.77 -4.96 -15.98
N LEU A 211 3.23 -4.62 -14.79
CA LEU A 211 1.85 -4.16 -14.66
C LEU A 211 1.66 -2.82 -15.38
N ARG A 212 2.54 -1.83 -15.13
CA ARG A 212 2.55 -0.48 -15.70
C ARG A 212 3.05 -0.43 -17.15
N SER A 213 2.50 -1.30 -17.99
CA SER A 213 2.90 -1.46 -19.40
C SER A 213 2.50 -0.30 -20.30
N ASP A 214 1.45 0.45 -19.95
CA ASP A 214 0.88 1.51 -20.79
C ASP A 214 0.23 2.61 -19.93
N PRO A 215 1.04 3.36 -19.16
CA PRO A 215 0.54 4.36 -18.25
C PRO A 215 0.02 5.60 -19.00
N GLU A 216 -1.12 6.12 -18.56
CA GLU A 216 -1.60 7.43 -18.95
C GLU A 216 -0.58 8.54 -18.61
N PRO A 217 -0.59 9.70 -19.31
CA PRO A 217 0.45 10.71 -19.21
C PRO A 217 0.80 11.15 -17.78
N ARG A 218 -0.20 11.22 -16.89
CA ARG A 218 -0.01 11.61 -15.48
C ARG A 218 0.84 10.62 -14.67
N LEU A 219 0.87 9.35 -15.06
CA LEU A 219 1.62 8.29 -14.37
C LEU A 219 2.98 7.99 -14.99
N VAL A 220 3.24 8.46 -16.21
CA VAL A 220 4.54 8.28 -16.90
C VAL A 220 5.73 8.71 -16.01
N PRO A 221 5.73 9.90 -15.35
CA PRO A 221 6.87 10.30 -14.53
C PRO A 221 7.15 9.35 -13.34
N VAL A 222 6.09 8.80 -12.74
CA VAL A 222 6.20 7.83 -11.63
C VAL A 222 6.82 6.53 -12.12
N VAL A 223 6.31 6.00 -13.25
CA VAL A 223 6.81 4.76 -13.85
C VAL A 223 8.27 4.90 -14.27
N GLU A 224 8.64 6.01 -14.89
CA GLU A 224 10.03 6.31 -15.27
C GLU A 224 10.94 6.47 -14.05
N GLY A 225 10.43 7.01 -12.93
CA GLY A 225 11.15 7.03 -11.66
C GLY A 225 11.51 5.63 -11.16
N VAL A 226 10.54 4.72 -11.18
CA VAL A 226 10.76 3.32 -10.76
C VAL A 226 11.71 2.59 -11.71
N ARG A 227 11.61 2.82 -13.03
CA ARG A 227 12.54 2.23 -14.02
C ARG A 227 13.98 2.65 -13.76
N ARG A 228 14.23 3.95 -13.52
CA ARG A 228 15.58 4.45 -13.19
C ARG A 228 16.13 3.81 -11.92
N GLU A 229 15.29 3.65 -10.90
CA GLU A 229 15.72 3.02 -9.65
C GLU A 229 16.03 1.52 -9.84
N LEU A 230 15.22 0.81 -10.62
CA LEU A 230 15.49 -0.57 -11.00
C LEU A 230 16.83 -0.71 -11.76
N ASP A 231 17.10 0.16 -12.72
CA ASP A 231 18.36 0.15 -13.48
C ASP A 231 19.57 0.41 -12.55
N ARG A 232 19.43 1.32 -11.57
CA ARG A 232 20.46 1.61 -10.56
C ARG A 232 20.78 0.39 -9.70
N LEU A 233 19.74 -0.32 -9.23
CA LEU A 233 19.90 -1.53 -8.42
C LEU A 233 20.56 -2.65 -9.23
N LEU A 234 20.14 -2.87 -10.48
CA LEU A 234 20.75 -3.86 -11.37
C LEU A 234 22.22 -3.59 -11.65
N ALA A 235 22.60 -2.33 -11.88
CA ALA A 235 24.01 -1.96 -12.10
C ALA A 235 24.87 -2.22 -10.85
N THR A 236 24.30 -2.01 -9.66
CA THR A 236 24.98 -2.22 -8.37
C THR A 236 25.18 -3.71 -8.10
N ASP A 237 24.16 -4.53 -8.34
CA ASP A 237 24.21 -5.99 -8.17
C ASP A 237 25.29 -6.64 -9.07
N VAL A 238 25.36 -6.23 -10.35
CA VAL A 238 26.40 -6.69 -11.29
C VAL A 238 27.81 -6.30 -10.83
N ALA A 239 27.97 -5.08 -10.29
CA ALA A 239 29.25 -4.62 -9.77
C ALA A 239 29.69 -5.43 -8.54
N GLN A 240 28.77 -5.73 -7.61
CA GLN A 240 29.03 -6.54 -6.43
C GLN A 240 29.39 -8.00 -6.80
N ALA A 241 28.68 -8.59 -7.76
CA ALA A 241 28.99 -9.93 -8.27
C ALA A 241 30.39 -9.99 -8.92
N SER A 242 30.79 -8.93 -9.64
CA SER A 242 32.11 -8.84 -10.28
C SER A 242 33.26 -8.73 -9.25
N ILE A 243 33.03 -8.04 -8.13
CA ILE A 243 34.00 -7.95 -7.02
C ILE A 243 34.11 -9.29 -6.29
N ALA A 244 32.99 -9.95 -6.00
CA ALA A 244 32.98 -11.25 -5.33
C ALA A 244 33.58 -12.39 -6.19
N GLY A 245 33.50 -12.25 -7.53
CA GLY A 245 34.08 -13.19 -8.50
C GLY A 245 35.56 -12.95 -8.83
N ALA A 246 36.20 -11.91 -8.29
CA ALA A 246 37.63 -11.72 -8.48
C ALA A 246 38.39 -12.82 -7.69
N PRO A 247 39.19 -13.68 -8.35
CA PRO A 247 39.99 -14.66 -7.62
C PRO A 247 40.95 -13.89 -6.73
N GLY A 248 40.76 -14.01 -5.41
CA GLY A 248 41.69 -13.46 -4.43
C GLY A 248 43.09 -13.88 -4.85
N CYS A 249 43.97 -12.90 -5.07
CA CYS A 249 45.37 -13.14 -5.38
C CYS A 249 45.95 -14.01 -4.27
N GLY A 250 45.95 -15.32 -4.49
CA GLY A 250 46.62 -16.28 -3.63
C GLY A 250 48.09 -15.92 -3.63
N SER A 251 48.58 -15.49 -2.48
CA SER A 251 49.99 -15.56 -2.14
C SER A 251 50.39 -17.04 -2.25
N GLY A 252 50.92 -17.41 -3.40
CA GLY A 252 51.52 -18.71 -3.64
C GLY A 252 52.73 -18.87 -2.75
N ASP A 253 52.56 -19.57 -1.63
CA ASP A 253 53.65 -20.00 -0.77
C ASP A 253 54.20 -21.33 -1.31
N ALA A 254 55.24 -21.21 -2.15
CA ALA A 254 55.98 -22.34 -2.68
C ALA A 254 56.93 -22.90 -1.59
N GLY A 255 56.39 -23.76 -0.72
CA GLY A 255 57.14 -24.43 0.35
C GLY A 255 57.52 -25.89 0.03
N ALA A 256 58.68 -26.05 -0.62
CA ALA A 256 59.64 -27.18 -0.67
C ALA A 256 59.22 -28.68 -0.48
N PRO A 257 59.81 -29.61 -1.26
CA PRO A 257 59.59 -31.05 -1.13
C PRO A 257 60.38 -31.67 0.04
N ARG A 258 59.70 -32.44 0.91
CA ARG A 258 60.33 -33.31 1.91
C ARG A 258 61.01 -34.51 1.23
N ARG A 259 62.33 -34.62 1.41
CA ARG A 259 63.09 -35.83 1.08
C ARG A 259 62.75 -36.95 2.06
N ALA A 260 62.55 -38.14 1.52
CA ALA A 260 62.48 -39.40 2.24
C ALA A 260 63.85 -39.75 2.86
N ARG A 261 63.81 -40.19 4.13
CA ARG A 261 64.68 -41.20 4.73
C ARG A 261 63.92 -41.87 5.85
#